data_AF-A0A7Z2KU53-F1
#
_entry.id   AF-A0A7Z2KU53-F1
#
_cell.length_a   1.000
_cell.length_b   1.000
_cell.length_c   1.000
_cell.angle_alpha   90.00
_cell.angle_beta   90.00
_cell.angle_gamma   90.00
#
_symmetry.space_group_name_H-M   'P 1'
#
loop_
_entity.id
_entity.type
_entity.pdbx_description
1 polymer ?
#
loop_
_entity_poly.entity_id
_entity_poly.type
_entity_poly.pdbx_seq_one_letter_code
_entity_poly.pdbx_strand_id
1 'polypeptide(L)'
;MSAAPKEPRKRLKEAIEKFDLPAALAALEEMETDKVAAVLDEKMAQPGAYQIRGNRSKRNKFYDALLSSSVMSGEHDSIRPYANEINEKIKKIEKCFDEIRDSLPKCDISQFTGDIQFWSHVARASCELAGLDSAGNKEWGKIEAKLKAGIPTAIPEALMAQLEHGGIVNVDAAYGGIVEALSLTLKMLSFEQKLLHDGKLVAPRNARDYRRPCLQGWLNPALCGVVERP
;
A
#
# COMPACT_ATOMS: atom_id res chain seq x y z
N MET A 1 -2.08 19.34 43.07
CA MET A 1 -2.96 18.25 42.61
C MET A 1 -2.08 17.12 42.13
N SER A 2 -2.04 16.00 42.87
CA SER A 2 -1.21 14.83 42.54
C SER A 2 -1.91 14.01 41.46
N ALA A 3 -1.27 13.84 40.30
CA ALA A 3 -1.75 12.92 39.29
C ALA A 3 -1.58 11.50 39.85
N ALA A 4 -2.67 10.74 39.96
CA ALA A 4 -2.62 9.33 40.35
C ALA A 4 -1.58 8.59 39.48
N PRO A 5 -0.75 7.71 40.06
CA PRO A 5 0.28 7.01 39.29
C PRO A 5 -0.40 6.21 38.18
N LYS A 6 -0.13 6.58 36.92
CA LYS A 6 -0.62 5.83 35.76
C LYS A 6 -0.10 4.40 35.86
N GLU A 7 -0.97 3.41 35.69
CA GLU A 7 -0.60 1.99 35.70
C GLU A 7 0.65 1.74 34.83
N PRO A 8 1.64 0.95 35.29
CA PRO A 8 2.90 0.68 34.58
C PRO A 8 2.70 0.30 33.11
N ARG A 9 1.69 -0.53 32.81
CA ARG A 9 1.32 -0.91 31.44
C ARG A 9 1.01 0.30 30.54
N LYS A 10 0.25 1.28 31.06
CA LYS A 10 -0.09 2.50 30.31
C LYS A 10 1.14 3.39 30.12
N ARG A 11 2.01 3.49 31.13
CA ARG A 11 3.29 4.21 31.03
C ARG A 11 4.19 3.60 29.95
N LEU A 12 4.34 2.28 29.93
CA LEU A 12 5.14 1.60 28.91
C LEU A 12 4.59 1.85 27.50
N LYS A 13 3.28 1.75 27.31
CA LYS A 13 2.64 2.06 26.01
C LYS A 13 2.90 3.51 25.57
N GLU A 14 2.71 4.48 26.47
CA GLU A 14 2.94 5.90 26.19
C GLU A 14 4.43 6.19 25.90
N ALA A 15 5.35 5.52 26.60
CA ALA A 15 6.79 5.65 26.40
C ALA A 15 7.21 5.11 25.03
N ILE A 16 6.69 3.94 24.63
CA ILE A 16 6.92 3.34 23.30
C ILE A 16 6.38 4.26 22.20
N GLU A 17 5.18 4.82 22.35
CA GLU A 17 4.58 5.75 21.37
C GLU A 17 5.41 7.03 21.18
N LYS A 18 6.08 7.50 22.24
CA LYS A 18 6.89 8.74 22.21
C LYS A 18 8.36 8.48 21.91
N PHE A 19 8.78 7.21 21.86
CA PHE A 19 10.18 6.79 21.84
C PHE A 19 11.00 7.33 23.03
N ASP A 20 10.40 7.31 24.21
CA ASP A 20 11.01 7.76 25.48
C ASP A 20 11.68 6.57 26.17
N LEU A 21 12.98 6.40 25.91
CA LEU A 21 13.76 5.27 26.43
C LEU A 21 13.83 5.26 27.98
N PRO A 22 14.16 6.37 28.67
CA PRO A 22 14.17 6.38 30.14
C PRO A 22 12.82 5.98 30.75
N ALA A 23 11.71 6.51 30.23
CA ALA A 23 10.38 6.16 30.74
C ALA A 23 10.01 4.70 30.45
N ALA A 24 10.46 4.14 29.32
CA ALA A 24 10.24 2.74 28.99
C ALA A 24 11.01 1.82 29.93
N LEU A 25 12.29 2.09 30.19
CA LEU A 25 13.13 1.28 31.10
C LEU A 25 12.57 1.27 32.52
N ALA A 26 12.19 2.43 33.05
CA ALA A 26 11.57 2.52 34.37
C ALA A 26 10.25 1.74 34.46
N ALA A 27 9.46 1.71 33.37
CA ALA A 27 8.24 0.92 33.34
C ALA A 27 8.49 -0.58 33.22
N LEU A 28 9.57 -1.01 32.56
CA LEU A 28 9.96 -2.42 32.48
C LEU A 28 10.33 -2.99 33.85
N GLU A 29 11.15 -2.28 34.63
CA GLU A 29 11.57 -2.70 35.98
C GLU A 29 10.39 -2.91 36.96
N GLU A 30 9.25 -2.26 36.70
CA GLU A 30 8.05 -2.36 37.53
C GLU A 30 7.03 -3.41 37.04
N MET A 31 7.31 -4.12 35.94
CA MET A 31 6.36 -4.99 35.25
C MET A 31 6.80 -6.45 35.24
N GLU A 32 5.83 -7.36 35.39
CA GLU A 32 6.06 -8.79 35.16
C GLU A 32 6.27 -9.07 33.66
N THR A 33 7.12 -10.05 33.35
CA THR A 33 7.50 -10.42 31.99
C THR A 33 6.31 -10.69 31.07
N ASP A 34 5.26 -11.36 31.54
CA ASP A 34 4.05 -11.63 30.74
C ASP A 34 3.30 -10.34 30.34
N LYS A 35 3.29 -9.34 31.24
CA LYS A 35 2.68 -8.03 30.96
C LYS A 35 3.52 -7.22 29.98
N VAL A 36 4.85 -7.32 30.08
CA VAL A 36 5.78 -6.73 29.11
C VAL A 36 5.59 -7.36 27.74
N ALA A 37 5.54 -8.70 27.66
CA ALA A 37 5.29 -9.47 26.44
C ALA A 37 4.01 -8.99 25.75
N ALA A 38 2.90 -8.92 26.47
CA ALA A 38 1.63 -8.47 25.92
C ALA A 38 1.67 -7.03 25.37
N VAL A 39 2.47 -6.13 25.98
CA VAL A 39 2.65 -4.77 25.47
C VAL A 39 3.53 -4.75 24.23
N LEU A 40 4.62 -5.52 24.22
CA LEU A 40 5.49 -5.64 23.05
C LEU A 40 4.73 -6.25 21.87
N ASP A 41 3.98 -7.33 22.09
CA ASP A 41 3.12 -7.95 21.08
C ASP A 41 2.13 -6.95 20.51
N GLU A 42 1.39 -6.24 21.36
CA GLU A 42 0.42 -5.24 20.93
C GLU A 42 1.08 -4.11 20.12
N LYS A 43 2.23 -3.60 20.57
CA LYS A 43 2.90 -2.46 19.93
C LYS A 43 3.69 -2.85 18.70
N MET A 44 4.22 -4.07 18.63
CA MET A 44 5.00 -4.58 17.50
C MET A 44 4.16 -5.28 16.45
N ALA A 45 2.96 -5.79 16.79
CA ALA A 45 2.09 -6.48 15.84
C ALA A 45 1.32 -5.55 14.90
N GLN A 46 1.18 -4.26 15.20
CA GLN A 46 0.39 -3.33 14.37
C GLN A 46 1.18 -2.86 13.13
N PRO A 47 0.92 -3.37 11.92
CA PRO A 47 1.68 -2.96 10.73
C PRO A 47 1.46 -1.47 10.40
N GLY A 48 0.30 -0.91 10.81
CA GLY A 48 -0.05 0.51 10.65
C GLY A 48 0.62 1.47 11.63
N ALA A 49 1.15 0.99 12.77
CA ALA A 49 1.92 1.82 13.70
C ALA A 49 3.35 2.09 13.18
N TYR A 50 3.84 1.23 12.28
CA TYR A 50 5.22 1.27 11.79
C TYR A 50 5.42 2.16 10.56
N GLN A 51 4.38 2.70 9.93
CA GLN A 51 4.56 3.39 8.64
C GLN A 51 3.78 4.68 8.36
N ILE A 52 3.08 5.31 9.31
CA ILE A 52 2.30 6.54 8.99
C ILE A 52 2.63 7.76 9.87
N ARG A 53 3.44 7.61 10.94
CA ARG A 53 3.76 8.74 11.84
C ARG A 53 5.22 8.78 12.28
N GLY A 54 6.08 9.26 11.37
CA GLY A 54 7.31 10.00 11.72
C GLY A 54 8.52 9.20 12.24
N ASN A 55 9.56 9.14 11.41
CA ASN A 55 10.97 8.88 11.75
C ASN A 55 11.37 7.42 12.10
N ARG A 56 11.46 6.57 11.06
CA ARG A 56 12.03 5.20 11.08
C ARG A 56 13.35 5.09 11.84
N SER A 57 14.26 6.06 11.63
CA SER A 57 15.58 6.07 12.29
C SER A 57 15.46 6.21 13.81
N LYS A 58 14.59 7.12 14.28
CA LYS A 58 14.34 7.31 15.72
C LYS A 58 13.75 6.05 16.35
N ARG A 59 12.78 5.42 15.68
CA ARG A 59 12.14 4.18 16.11
C ARG A 59 13.13 3.02 16.22
N ASN A 60 13.95 2.79 15.18
CA ASN A 60 14.93 1.69 15.19
C ASN A 60 15.94 1.88 16.32
N LYS A 61 16.47 3.10 16.50
CA LYS A 61 17.37 3.41 17.62
C LYS A 61 16.72 3.13 18.98
N PHE A 62 15.45 3.50 19.15
CA PHE A 62 14.71 3.25 20.37
C PHE A 62 14.57 1.75 20.67
N TYR A 63 14.07 0.95 19.72
CA TYR A 63 13.88 -0.48 19.94
C TYR A 63 15.21 -1.22 20.09
N ASP A 64 16.24 -0.85 19.33
CA ASP A 64 17.57 -1.44 19.46
C ASP A 64 18.12 -1.21 20.87
N ALA A 65 18.01 0.01 21.39
CA ALA A 65 18.45 0.34 22.75
C ALA A 65 17.58 -0.30 23.84
N LEU A 66 16.26 -0.35 23.64
CA LEU A 66 15.32 -0.97 24.59
C LEU A 66 15.60 -2.47 24.71
N LEU A 67 15.71 -3.17 23.60
CA LEU A 67 15.89 -4.63 23.54
C LEU A 67 17.31 -5.07 23.91
N SER A 68 18.31 -4.19 23.75
CA SER A 68 19.68 -4.40 24.24
C SER A 68 19.89 -3.95 25.69
N SER A 69 18.87 -3.46 26.38
CA SER A 69 19.01 -2.94 27.74
C SER A 69 19.32 -4.03 28.76
N SER A 70 19.98 -3.65 29.85
CA SER A 70 20.27 -4.54 30.97
C SER A 70 19.00 -5.12 31.60
N VAL A 71 17.93 -4.30 31.69
CA VAL A 71 16.62 -4.71 32.22
C VAL A 71 16.03 -5.84 31.38
N MET A 72 16.04 -5.70 30.05
CA MET A 72 15.57 -6.77 29.14
C MET A 72 16.41 -8.04 29.26
N SER A 73 17.73 -7.93 29.43
CA SER A 73 18.60 -9.10 29.58
C SER A 73 18.58 -9.74 30.97
N GLY A 74 18.16 -9.00 32.00
CA GLY A 74 18.15 -9.46 33.38
C GLY A 74 16.78 -9.99 33.82
N GLU A 75 15.72 -9.24 33.55
CA GLU A 75 14.38 -9.52 34.08
C GLU A 75 13.42 -10.11 33.03
N HIS A 76 13.67 -9.83 31.75
CA HIS A 76 12.78 -10.22 30.64
C HIS A 76 13.50 -11.02 29.55
N ASP A 77 14.55 -11.76 29.90
CA ASP A 77 15.39 -12.43 28.92
C ASP A 77 14.63 -13.47 28.10
N SER A 78 13.58 -14.10 28.67
CA SER A 78 12.76 -15.10 27.98
C SER A 78 11.99 -14.55 26.76
N ILE A 79 11.61 -13.27 26.78
CA ILE A 79 10.84 -12.63 25.69
C ILE A 79 11.72 -11.81 24.74
N ARG A 80 12.96 -11.51 25.17
CA ARG A 80 13.92 -10.71 24.42
C ARG A 80 14.24 -11.28 23.02
N PRO A 81 14.48 -12.60 22.82
CA PRO A 81 14.74 -13.16 21.49
C PRO A 81 13.57 -12.95 20.51
N TYR A 82 12.34 -13.19 20.98
CA TYR A 82 11.13 -13.04 20.18
C TYR A 82 10.92 -11.57 19.75
N ALA A 83 11.04 -10.63 20.69
CA ALA A 83 10.92 -9.20 20.39
C ALA A 83 12.00 -8.72 19.41
N ASN A 84 13.24 -9.22 19.54
CA ASN A 84 14.32 -8.95 18.59
C ASN A 84 14.02 -9.50 17.20
N GLU A 85 13.47 -10.72 17.10
CA GLU A 85 13.10 -11.32 15.83
C GLU A 85 12.05 -10.47 15.09
N ILE A 86 11.02 -9.98 15.81
CA ILE A 86 10.01 -9.10 15.22
C ILE A 86 10.64 -7.79 14.74
N ASN A 87 11.46 -7.14 15.57
CA ASN A 87 12.14 -5.89 15.20
C ASN A 87 12.97 -6.05 13.91
N GLU A 88 13.72 -7.15 13.79
CA GLU A 88 14.52 -7.45 12.59
C GLU A 88 13.66 -7.78 11.36
N LYS A 89 12.56 -8.53 11.52
CA LYS A 89 11.60 -8.77 10.44
C LYS A 89 11.03 -7.46 9.90
N ILE A 90 10.64 -6.55 10.78
CA ILE A 90 10.14 -5.23 10.41
C ILE A 90 11.20 -4.49 9.60
N LYS A 91 12.43 -4.33 10.11
CA LYS A 91 13.52 -3.66 9.39
C LYS A 91 13.76 -4.24 8.00
N LYS A 92 13.71 -5.57 7.86
CA LYS A 92 13.89 -6.25 6.56
C LYS A 92 12.75 -5.96 5.59
N ILE A 93 11.50 -6.11 6.00
CA ILE A 93 10.33 -5.81 5.16
C ILE A 93 10.40 -4.35 4.68
N GLU A 94 10.73 -3.46 5.61
CA GLU A 94 10.86 -2.04 5.37
C GLU A 94 11.97 -1.68 4.39
N LYS A 95 13.12 -2.37 4.48
CA LYS A 95 14.22 -2.25 3.53
C LYS A 95 13.82 -2.78 2.16
N CYS A 96 13.12 -3.91 2.09
CA CYS A 96 12.57 -4.41 0.82
C CYS A 96 11.61 -3.40 0.18
N PHE A 97 10.76 -2.73 0.97
CA PHE A 97 9.93 -1.65 0.46
C PHE A 97 10.75 -0.48 -0.10
N ASP A 98 11.82 -0.08 0.57
CA ASP A 98 12.73 0.97 0.07
C ASP A 98 13.42 0.51 -1.22
N GLU A 99 13.93 -0.71 -1.27
CA GLU A 99 14.57 -1.29 -2.46
C GLU A 99 13.60 -1.38 -3.64
N ILE A 100 12.36 -1.83 -3.40
CA ILE A 100 11.30 -1.82 -4.42
C ILE A 100 11.05 -0.38 -4.87
N ARG A 101 10.79 0.55 -3.94
CA ARG A 101 10.53 1.96 -4.27
C ARG A 101 11.67 2.57 -5.09
N ASP A 102 12.91 2.31 -4.72
CA ASP A 102 14.09 2.86 -5.37
C ASP A 102 14.36 2.18 -6.73
N SER A 103 13.90 0.94 -6.91
CA SER A 103 13.94 0.22 -8.19
C SER A 103 12.84 0.65 -9.16
N LEU A 104 11.74 1.21 -8.65
CA LEU A 104 10.69 1.75 -9.50
C LEU A 104 11.24 2.97 -10.26
N PRO A 105 10.96 3.08 -11.56
CA PRO A 105 11.30 4.29 -12.30
C PRO A 105 10.72 5.48 -11.56
N LYS A 106 11.58 6.45 -11.20
CA LYS A 106 11.16 7.72 -10.62
C LYS A 106 10.39 8.50 -11.68
N CYS A 107 9.11 8.16 -11.86
CA CYS A 107 8.21 8.89 -12.74
C CYS A 107 7.74 10.10 -11.96
N ASP A 108 8.54 11.17 -12.02
CA ASP A 108 8.10 12.47 -11.52
C ASP A 108 7.14 13.06 -12.56
N ILE A 109 5.90 12.57 -12.54
CA ILE A 109 4.88 13.00 -13.49
C ILE A 109 4.63 14.52 -13.37
N SER A 110 4.97 15.11 -12.23
CA SER A 110 4.88 16.55 -11.99
C SER A 110 5.78 17.39 -12.90
N GLN A 111 6.82 16.80 -13.49
CA GLN A 111 7.71 17.47 -14.47
C GLN A 111 7.04 17.65 -15.84
N PHE A 112 5.95 16.93 -16.11
CA PHE A 112 5.21 17.05 -17.36
C PHE A 112 4.11 18.10 -17.24
N THR A 113 3.64 18.60 -18.38
CA THR A 113 2.54 19.57 -18.39
C THR A 113 1.26 18.97 -17.80
N GLY A 114 0.39 19.81 -17.25
CA GLY A 114 -0.82 19.35 -16.60
C GLY A 114 -1.71 18.48 -17.48
N ASP A 115 -1.80 18.82 -18.77
CA ASP A 115 -2.48 18.06 -19.80
C ASP A 115 -1.92 16.64 -19.94
N ILE A 116 -0.59 16.47 -19.96
CA ILE A 116 0.06 15.16 -20.05
C ILE A 116 -0.24 14.36 -18.79
N GLN A 117 -0.12 14.97 -17.61
CA GLN A 117 -0.44 14.31 -16.34
C GLN A 117 -1.88 13.79 -16.34
N PHE A 118 -2.86 14.64 -16.70
CA PHE A 118 -4.28 14.29 -16.77
C PHE A 118 -4.52 13.11 -17.72
N TRP A 119 -4.05 13.22 -18.97
CA TRP A 119 -4.31 12.20 -19.98
C TRP A 119 -3.55 10.90 -19.73
N SER A 120 -2.37 10.94 -19.12
CA SER A 120 -1.63 9.74 -18.71
C SER A 120 -2.39 8.92 -17.66
N HIS A 121 -3.03 9.56 -16.69
CA HIS A 121 -3.83 8.85 -15.68
C HIS A 121 -5.11 8.25 -16.28
N VAL A 122 -5.78 8.98 -17.18
CA VAL A 122 -6.95 8.45 -17.92
C VAL A 122 -6.55 7.26 -18.79
N ALA A 123 -5.45 7.37 -19.53
CA ALA A 123 -4.95 6.29 -20.39
C ALA A 123 -4.58 5.05 -19.57
N ARG A 124 -3.89 5.21 -18.43
CA ARG A 124 -3.54 4.11 -17.53
C ARG A 124 -4.80 3.37 -17.06
N ALA A 125 -5.77 4.10 -16.51
CA ALA A 125 -7.02 3.50 -16.04
C ALA A 125 -7.78 2.80 -17.18
N SER A 126 -7.79 3.39 -18.38
CA SER A 126 -8.39 2.75 -19.55
C SER A 126 -7.73 1.43 -19.93
N CYS A 127 -6.39 1.34 -19.87
CA CYS A 127 -5.67 0.10 -20.13
C CYS A 127 -5.94 -0.96 -19.06
N GLU A 128 -5.95 -0.57 -17.79
CA GLU A 128 -6.27 -1.47 -16.66
C GLU A 128 -7.71 -2.02 -16.78
N LEU A 129 -8.68 -1.16 -17.10
CA LEU A 129 -10.07 -1.56 -17.32
C LEU A 129 -10.19 -2.54 -18.51
N ALA A 130 -9.52 -2.28 -19.62
CA ALA A 130 -9.56 -3.16 -20.79
C ALA A 130 -8.95 -4.55 -20.49
N GLY A 131 -7.85 -4.57 -19.73
CA GLY A 131 -7.24 -5.83 -19.28
C GLY A 131 -8.17 -6.63 -18.36
N LEU A 132 -8.82 -5.94 -17.42
CA LEU A 132 -9.79 -6.55 -16.50
C LEU A 132 -11.04 -7.06 -17.23
N ASP A 133 -11.57 -6.29 -18.16
CA ASP A 133 -12.73 -6.66 -18.97
C ASP A 133 -12.45 -7.91 -19.80
N SER A 134 -11.30 -7.95 -20.48
CA SER A 134 -10.86 -9.13 -21.24
C SER A 134 -10.76 -10.38 -20.35
N ALA A 135 -10.12 -10.25 -19.18
CA ALA A 135 -9.97 -11.36 -18.24
C ALA A 135 -11.32 -11.82 -17.66
N GLY A 136 -12.18 -10.88 -17.27
CA GLY A 136 -13.54 -11.15 -16.77
C GLY A 136 -14.41 -11.84 -17.81
N ASN A 137 -14.44 -11.32 -19.04
CA ASN A 137 -15.19 -11.91 -20.16
C ASN A 137 -14.73 -13.32 -20.49
N LYS A 138 -13.43 -13.60 -20.38
CA LYS A 138 -12.88 -14.96 -20.57
C LYS A 138 -13.41 -15.95 -19.53
N GLU A 139 -13.44 -15.56 -18.25
CA GLU A 139 -13.97 -16.44 -17.19
C GLU A 139 -15.50 -16.57 -17.28
N TRP A 140 -16.21 -15.49 -17.58
CA TRP A 140 -17.65 -15.51 -17.81
C TRP A 140 -18.02 -16.42 -18.99
N GLY A 141 -17.27 -16.36 -20.09
CA GLY A 141 -17.47 -17.22 -21.25
C GLY A 141 -17.35 -18.72 -20.93
N LYS A 142 -16.51 -19.11 -19.96
CA LYS A 142 -16.44 -20.51 -19.49
C LYS A 142 -17.71 -20.92 -18.75
N ILE A 143 -18.29 -20.04 -17.95
CA ILE A 143 -19.56 -20.28 -17.25
C ILE A 143 -20.68 -20.40 -18.29
N GLU A 144 -20.75 -19.47 -19.23
CA GLU A 144 -21.76 -19.47 -20.30
C GLU A 144 -21.70 -20.73 -21.17
N ALA A 145 -20.49 -21.20 -21.51
CA ALA A 145 -20.30 -22.43 -22.28
C ALA A 145 -20.85 -23.66 -21.55
N LYS A 146 -20.64 -23.76 -20.22
CA LYS A 146 -21.19 -24.86 -19.41
C LYS A 146 -22.71 -24.82 -19.35
N LEU A 147 -23.28 -23.64 -19.17
CA LEU A 147 -24.74 -23.43 -19.19
C LEU A 147 -25.35 -23.84 -20.54
N LYS A 148 -24.73 -23.42 -21.65
CA LYS A 148 -25.16 -23.81 -23.00
C LYS A 148 -25.05 -25.33 -23.25
N ALA A 149 -24.07 -25.99 -22.64
CA ALA A 149 -23.90 -27.43 -22.71
C ALA A 149 -24.85 -28.22 -21.79
N GLY A 150 -25.72 -27.55 -21.04
CA GLY A 150 -26.64 -28.19 -20.08
C GLY A 150 -25.95 -28.78 -18.85
N ILE A 151 -24.70 -28.37 -18.58
CA ILE A 151 -23.94 -28.85 -17.43
C ILE A 151 -24.42 -28.09 -16.18
N PRO A 152 -24.88 -28.79 -15.12
CA PRO A 152 -25.21 -28.16 -13.85
C PRO A 152 -24.02 -27.32 -13.36
N THR A 153 -24.21 -26.01 -13.30
CA THR A 153 -23.16 -25.04 -12.99
C THR A 153 -23.66 -24.11 -11.89
N ALA A 154 -22.94 -24.07 -10.77
CA ALA A 154 -23.17 -23.07 -9.74
C ALA A 154 -22.66 -21.71 -10.25
N ILE A 155 -23.53 -20.70 -10.20
CA ILE A 155 -23.14 -19.32 -10.50
C ILE A 155 -22.35 -18.80 -9.29
N PRO A 156 -21.10 -18.34 -9.47
CA PRO A 156 -20.31 -17.84 -8.36
C PRO A 156 -20.87 -16.48 -7.87
N GLU A 157 -20.81 -16.25 -6.57
CA GLU A 157 -21.16 -14.95 -5.97
C GLU A 157 -20.17 -13.84 -6.34
N ALA A 158 -18.93 -14.22 -6.68
CA ALA A 158 -17.87 -13.33 -7.12
C ALA A 158 -17.13 -13.94 -8.31
N LEU A 159 -17.01 -13.18 -9.40
CA LEU A 159 -16.22 -13.61 -10.55
C LEU A 159 -14.74 -13.33 -10.28
N MET A 160 -13.96 -14.41 -10.16
CA MET A 160 -12.51 -14.33 -10.00
C MET A 160 -11.84 -14.47 -11.36
N ALA A 161 -11.00 -13.51 -11.75
CA ALA A 161 -10.28 -13.52 -13.01
C ALA A 161 -8.76 -13.51 -12.79
N GLN A 162 -8.03 -14.31 -13.56
CA GLN A 162 -6.57 -14.25 -13.58
C GLN A 162 -6.10 -13.24 -14.63
N LEU A 163 -5.37 -12.23 -14.18
CA LEU A 163 -4.77 -11.21 -15.02
C LEU A 163 -3.52 -11.77 -15.72
N GLU A 164 -3.11 -11.14 -16.83
CA GLU A 164 -1.96 -11.59 -17.64
C GLU A 164 -0.65 -11.66 -16.85
N HIS A 165 -0.51 -10.83 -15.82
CA HIS A 165 0.64 -10.82 -14.91
C HIS A 165 0.52 -11.81 -13.75
N GLY A 166 -0.44 -12.74 -13.80
CA GLY A 166 -0.57 -13.89 -12.91
C GLY A 166 -1.42 -13.66 -11.66
N GLY A 167 -1.77 -12.42 -11.32
CA GLY A 167 -2.63 -12.10 -10.17
C GLY A 167 -4.08 -12.56 -10.38
N ILE A 168 -4.70 -13.12 -9.35
CA ILE A 168 -6.13 -13.48 -9.35
C ILE A 168 -6.90 -12.42 -8.58
N VAL A 169 -7.92 -11.84 -9.21
CA VAL A 169 -8.70 -10.73 -8.64
C VAL A 169 -10.19 -11.00 -8.71
N ASN A 170 -10.93 -10.48 -7.74
CA ASN A 170 -12.38 -10.31 -7.87
C ASN A 170 -12.63 -9.16 -8.85
N VAL A 171 -13.38 -9.42 -9.92
CA VAL A 171 -13.62 -8.48 -11.01
C VAL A 171 -14.31 -7.21 -10.54
N ASP A 172 -15.37 -7.31 -9.72
CA ASP A 172 -16.13 -6.15 -9.24
C ASP A 172 -15.28 -5.28 -8.30
N ALA A 173 -14.54 -5.91 -7.40
CA ALA A 173 -13.63 -5.20 -6.49
C ALA A 173 -12.51 -4.49 -7.26
N ALA A 174 -11.96 -5.14 -8.30
CA ALA A 174 -10.91 -4.56 -9.14
C ALA A 174 -11.44 -3.37 -9.96
N TYR A 175 -12.65 -3.45 -10.52
CA TYR A 175 -13.31 -2.33 -11.17
C TYR A 175 -13.48 -1.13 -10.22
N GLY A 176 -14.01 -1.38 -9.02
CA GLY A 176 -14.17 -0.36 -7.98
C GLY A 176 -12.84 0.33 -7.66
N GLY A 177 -11.78 -0.46 -7.44
CA GLY A 177 -10.44 0.06 -7.14
C GLY A 177 -9.88 0.96 -8.24
N ILE A 178 -10.02 0.59 -9.51
CA ILE A 178 -9.55 1.41 -10.63
C ILE A 178 -10.32 2.75 -10.69
N VAL A 179 -11.65 2.69 -10.54
CA VAL A 179 -12.51 3.89 -10.58
C VAL A 179 -12.22 4.83 -9.41
N GLU A 180 -12.07 4.29 -8.21
CA GLU A 180 -11.73 5.07 -7.01
C GLU A 180 -10.37 5.73 -7.14
N ALA A 181 -9.34 4.98 -7.57
CA ALA A 181 -7.99 5.50 -7.76
C ALA A 181 -7.95 6.61 -8.82
N LEU A 182 -8.61 6.42 -9.97
CA LEU A 182 -8.70 7.46 -10.99
C LEU A 182 -9.46 8.68 -10.46
N SER A 183 -10.60 8.47 -9.79
CA SER A 183 -11.43 9.55 -9.25
C SER A 183 -10.67 10.42 -8.25
N LEU A 184 -9.92 9.80 -7.34
CA LEU A 184 -9.08 10.52 -6.38
C LEU A 184 -7.97 11.30 -7.09
N THR A 185 -7.28 10.65 -8.03
CA THR A 185 -6.20 11.28 -8.79
C THR A 185 -6.69 12.48 -9.58
N LEU A 186 -7.81 12.36 -10.29
CA LEU A 186 -8.40 13.45 -11.07
C LEU A 186 -8.88 14.59 -10.15
N LYS A 187 -9.40 14.30 -8.97
CA LYS A 187 -9.74 15.33 -7.98
C LYS A 187 -8.50 16.12 -7.55
N MET A 188 -7.40 15.45 -7.24
CA MET A 188 -6.14 16.10 -6.85
C MET A 188 -5.59 16.97 -7.99
N LEU A 189 -5.48 16.41 -9.20
CA LEU A 189 -5.02 17.15 -10.38
C LEU A 189 -5.92 18.34 -10.70
N SER A 190 -7.23 18.19 -10.53
CA SER A 190 -8.19 19.26 -10.80
C SER A 190 -8.02 20.45 -9.85
N PHE A 191 -7.64 20.19 -8.60
CA PHE A 191 -7.32 21.21 -7.63
C PHE A 191 -6.01 21.93 -7.99
N GLU A 192 -4.96 21.15 -8.29
CA GLU A 192 -3.64 21.69 -8.62
C GLU A 192 -3.63 22.51 -9.92
N GLN A 193 -4.33 22.03 -10.94
CA GLN A 193 -4.33 22.59 -12.29
C GLN A 193 -5.56 23.46 -12.60
N LYS A 194 -6.41 23.71 -11.60
CA LYS A 194 -7.64 24.53 -11.72
C LYS A 194 -8.59 24.04 -12.84
N LEU A 195 -8.79 22.72 -12.93
CA LEU A 195 -9.63 22.08 -13.95
C LEU A 195 -11.12 22.02 -13.56
N LEU A 196 -11.48 22.52 -12.37
CA LEU A 196 -12.86 22.59 -11.92
C LEU A 196 -13.49 23.91 -12.37
N HIS A 197 -14.51 23.82 -13.22
CA HIS A 197 -15.34 24.95 -13.63
C HIS A 197 -16.80 24.65 -13.26
N ASP A 198 -17.44 25.53 -12.48
CA ASP A 198 -18.82 25.38 -12.03
C ASP A 198 -19.14 24.01 -11.38
N GLY A 199 -18.20 23.51 -10.58
CA GLY A 199 -18.32 22.21 -9.91
C GLY A 199 -18.16 21.00 -10.84
N LYS A 200 -17.82 21.20 -12.12
CA LYS A 200 -17.57 20.15 -13.10
C LYS A 200 -16.09 20.09 -13.44
N LEU A 201 -15.58 18.86 -13.56
CA LEU A 201 -14.25 18.61 -14.08
C LEU A 201 -14.24 18.86 -15.59
N VAL A 202 -13.43 19.80 -16.05
CA VAL A 202 -13.21 20.07 -17.47
C VAL A 202 -11.87 19.48 -17.86
N ALA A 203 -11.89 18.49 -18.76
CA ALA A 203 -10.67 17.90 -19.27
C ALA A 203 -9.86 18.94 -20.07
N PRO A 204 -8.52 18.95 -19.95
CA PRO A 204 -7.66 19.76 -20.82
C PRO A 204 -7.87 19.39 -22.29
N ARG A 205 -7.59 20.33 -23.20
CA ARG A 205 -7.73 20.08 -24.64
C ARG A 205 -6.90 18.85 -25.02
N ASN A 206 -7.52 17.93 -25.76
CA ASN A 206 -6.89 16.65 -26.13
C ASN A 206 -5.48 16.88 -26.70
N ALA A 207 -4.52 16.15 -26.14
CA ALA A 207 -3.12 16.06 -26.56
C ALA A 207 -2.96 15.37 -27.93
N ARG A 208 -3.79 15.68 -28.94
CA ARG A 208 -3.59 15.20 -30.32
C ARG A 208 -2.26 15.67 -30.91
N ASP A 209 -1.62 16.67 -30.30
CA ASP A 209 -0.30 17.19 -30.68
C ASP A 209 0.89 16.51 -29.98
N TYR A 210 0.68 15.61 -29.02
CA TYR A 210 1.78 14.88 -28.36
C TYR A 210 1.93 13.46 -28.91
N ARG A 211 2.15 13.34 -30.22
CA ARG A 211 2.69 12.08 -30.79
C ARG A 211 4.15 11.93 -30.34
N ARG A 212 4.43 10.85 -29.58
CA ARG A 212 5.77 10.26 -29.31
C ARG A 212 6.68 11.14 -28.44
N PRO A 213 6.88 10.81 -27.16
CA PRO A 213 7.92 9.81 -26.85
C PRO A 213 7.63 8.87 -25.65
N CYS A 214 6.60 9.08 -24.83
CA CYS A 214 6.50 8.40 -23.54
C CYS A 214 5.90 6.98 -23.58
N LEU A 215 5.32 6.54 -24.70
CA LEU A 215 4.78 5.18 -24.83
C LEU A 215 5.80 4.15 -25.36
N GLN A 216 6.98 4.57 -25.82
CA GLN A 216 8.00 3.67 -26.38
C GLN A 216 8.90 3.00 -25.33
N GLY A 217 8.91 3.47 -24.08
CA GLY A 217 9.74 2.89 -23.02
C GLY A 217 9.05 1.83 -22.16
N TRP A 218 7.73 1.68 -22.27
CA TRP A 218 6.91 0.94 -21.29
C TRP A 218 6.07 -0.19 -21.89
N LEU A 219 6.03 -0.33 -23.21
CA LEU A 219 5.29 -1.40 -23.88
C LEU A 219 6.13 -1.98 -25.02
N ASN A 220 6.29 -3.31 -25.00
CA ASN A 220 6.92 -4.07 -26.06
C ASN A 220 6.26 -3.72 -27.41
N PRO A 221 7.01 -3.21 -28.41
CA PRO A 221 6.46 -2.78 -29.71
C PRO A 221 5.70 -3.88 -30.46
N ALA A 222 5.88 -5.15 -30.09
CA ALA A 222 5.20 -6.29 -30.67
C ALA A 222 3.68 -6.37 -30.37
N LEU A 223 3.17 -5.62 -29.39
CA LEU A 223 1.75 -5.67 -28.98
C LEU A 223 0.87 -4.56 -29.57
N CYS A 224 1.44 -3.58 -30.27
CA CYS A 224 0.69 -2.50 -30.92
C CYS A 224 0.62 -2.70 -32.44
N GLY A 225 0.00 -3.80 -32.87
CA GLY A 225 -0.40 -3.98 -34.26
C GLY A 225 -1.65 -3.15 -34.56
N VAL A 226 -1.48 -1.91 -35.02
CA VAL A 226 -2.57 -1.14 -35.63
C VAL A 226 -2.50 -1.37 -37.14
N VAL A 227 -3.46 -2.13 -37.66
CA VAL A 227 -3.70 -2.24 -39.11
C VAL A 227 -4.31 -0.92 -39.57
N GLU A 228 -3.54 -0.13 -40.30
CA GLU A 228 -4.07 1.00 -41.07
C GLU A 228 -4.98 0.44 -42.17
N ARG A 229 -6.26 0.85 -42.19
CA ARG A 229 -7.10 0.70 -43.38
C ARG A 229 -7.00 1.97 -44.22
N PRO A 230 -7.02 1.83 -45.56
CA PRO A 230 -6.64 2.87 -46.52
C PRO A 230 -7.53 4.11 -46.48
#